data_AF-A0A7C2HT20-F1
#
_entry.id   AF-A0A7C2HT20-F1
#
_cell.length_a   1.000
_cell.length_b   1.000
_cell.length_c   1.000
_cell.angle_alpha   90.00
_cell.angle_beta   90.00
_cell.angle_gamma   90.00
#
_symmetry.space_group_name_H-M   'P 1'
#
loop_
_entity.id
_entity.type
_entity.pdbx_description
1 polymer ?
#
loop_
_entity_poly.entity_id
_entity_poly.type
_entity_poly.pdbx_seq_one_letter_code
_entity_poly.pdbx_strand_id
1 'polypeptide(L)'
;MAEALDALRMPGLLEAVPVRNQLRYRLTRFRELRALLGPLPRAFPRWRPRFRILLRTLEVMREVEDAPPLVAAVAAARALEELGPDLRPADAKAAPRGATGEELWESFRGWAIDVAEAWATPR
;
A
#
# COMPACT_ATOMS: atom_id res chain seq x y z
N MET A 1 10.03 16.58 8.28
CA MET A 1 10.73 15.28 8.10
C MET A 1 12.24 15.42 8.26
N ALA A 2 12.87 16.46 7.68
CA ALA A 2 14.30 16.75 7.88
C ALA A 2 14.67 17.02 9.35
N GLU A 3 13.93 17.87 10.07
CA GLU A 3 14.19 18.17 11.50
C GLU A 3 14.16 16.93 12.40
N ALA A 4 13.24 16.00 12.15
CA ALA A 4 13.15 14.76 12.94
C ALA A 4 14.38 13.86 12.74
N LEU A 5 14.95 13.83 11.53
CA LEU A 5 16.16 13.07 11.23
C LEU A 5 17.41 13.76 11.80
N ASP A 6 17.47 15.09 11.77
CA ASP A 6 18.55 15.86 12.40
C ASP A 6 18.52 15.76 13.93
N ALA A 7 17.34 15.76 14.54
CA ALA A 7 17.16 15.52 15.97
C ALA A 7 17.62 14.12 16.40
N LEU A 8 17.52 13.11 15.52
CA LEU A 8 18.04 11.76 15.74
C LEU A 8 19.53 11.62 15.37
N ARG A 9 20.07 12.52 14.54
CA ARG A 9 21.50 12.61 14.23
C ARG A 9 22.30 13.20 15.39
N MET A 10 21.78 14.24 16.05
CA MET A 10 22.44 14.90 17.19
C MET A 10 22.88 13.94 18.34
N PRO A 11 22.06 12.96 18.78
CA PRO A 11 22.45 11.97 19.78
C PRO A 11 23.27 10.80 19.21
N GLY A 12 23.62 10.81 17.91
CA GLY A 12 24.38 9.74 17.25
C GLY A 12 23.58 8.46 16.98
N LEU A 13 22.24 8.54 17.01
CA LEU A 13 21.35 7.40 16.71
C LEU A 13 21.27 7.10 15.21
N LEU A 14 21.46 8.14 14.39
CA LEU A 14 21.59 8.07 12.93
C LEU A 14 22.94 8.62 12.51
N GLU A 15 23.58 7.93 11.58
CA GLU A 15 24.74 8.41 10.83
C GLU A 15 24.27 8.93 9.47
N ALA A 16 24.67 10.15 9.11
CA ALA A 16 24.35 10.74 7.81
C ALA A 16 25.58 10.65 6.90
N VAL A 17 25.51 9.79 5.88
CA VAL A 17 26.56 9.64 4.88
C VAL A 17 26.16 10.47 3.65
N PRO A 18 26.94 11.49 3.25
CA PRO A 18 26.71 12.19 2.00
C PRO A 18 27.03 11.27 0.82
N VAL A 19 26.05 11.04 -0.05
CA VAL A 19 26.21 10.28 -1.29
C VAL A 19 25.73 11.14 -2.44
N ARG A 20 26.69 11.69 -3.21
CA ARG A 20 26.46 12.73 -4.23
C ARG A 20 25.76 13.95 -3.61
N ASN A 21 24.63 14.40 -4.18
CA ASN A 21 23.83 15.54 -3.71
C ASN A 21 22.70 15.12 -2.76
N GLN A 22 22.85 14.00 -2.05
CA GLN A 22 21.83 13.47 -1.13
C GLN A 22 22.46 12.99 0.18
N LEU A 23 21.77 13.26 1.30
CA LEU A 23 22.10 12.68 2.61
C LEU A 23 21.42 11.31 2.73
N ARG A 24 22.22 10.25 2.87
CA ARG A 24 21.72 8.92 3.22
C ARG A 24 21.90 8.69 4.71
N TYR A 25 20.82 8.34 5.39
CA TYR A 25 20.84 8.06 6.82
C TYR A 25 20.97 6.56 7.04
N ARG A 26 21.92 6.16 7.88
CA ARG A 26 22.10 4.79 8.35
C ARG A 26 21.85 4.74 9.85
N LEU A 27 21.11 3.73 10.29
CA LEU A 27 20.91 3.49 11.71
C LEU A 27 22.16 2.84 12.31
N THR A 28 22.80 3.50 13.26
CA THR A 28 24.02 3.01 13.94
C THR A 28 23.71 2.35 15.27
N ARG A 29 22.66 2.83 15.97
CA ARG A 29 22.35 2.48 17.36
C ARG A 29 20.91 1.97 17.50
N PHE A 30 20.64 0.82 16.87
CA PHE A 30 19.28 0.22 16.84
C PHE A 30 18.72 -0.10 18.23
N ARG A 31 19.57 -0.56 19.16
CA ARG A 31 19.14 -0.92 20.52
C ARG A 31 18.74 0.31 21.34
N GLU A 32 19.55 1.37 21.33
CA GLU A 32 19.23 2.61 22.04
C GLU A 32 17.98 3.29 21.44
N LEU A 33 17.86 3.30 20.11
CA LEU A 33 16.68 3.85 19.44
C LEU A 33 15.39 3.10 19.83
N ARG A 34 15.44 1.77 19.89
CA ARG A 34 14.32 0.93 20.31
C ARG A 34 13.97 1.11 21.79
N ALA A 35 14.95 1.38 22.65
CA ALA A 35 14.69 1.70 24.05
C ALA A 35 13.98 3.06 24.19
N LEU A 36 14.34 4.02 23.33
CA LEU A 36 13.83 5.40 23.38
C LEU A 36 12.45 5.57 22.72
N LEU A 37 12.20 4.86 21.61
CA LEU A 37 10.95 4.93 20.85
C LEU A 37 9.94 3.82 21.22
N GLY A 38 10.30 2.90 22.11
CA GLY A 38 9.50 1.72 22.39
C GLY A 38 9.52 0.70 21.24
N PRO A 39 8.55 -0.23 21.15
CA PRO A 39 8.51 -1.22 20.09
C PRO A 39 8.37 -0.54 18.73
N LEU A 40 9.48 -0.46 17.99
CA LEU A 40 9.47 -0.06 16.59
C LEU A 40 8.54 -1.00 15.80
N PRO A 41 7.78 -0.48 14.82
CA PRO A 41 6.95 -1.31 13.96
C PRO A 41 7.81 -2.44 13.37
N ARG A 42 7.44 -3.69 13.67
CA ARG A 42 8.19 -4.87 13.21
C ARG A 42 8.23 -4.99 11.69
N ALA A 43 7.25 -4.39 11.02
CA ALA A 43 7.22 -4.23 9.58
C ALA A 43 6.67 -2.84 9.25
N PHE A 44 7.40 -2.08 8.43
CA PHE A 44 6.73 -1.07 7.62
C PHE A 44 5.76 -1.81 6.70
N PRO A 45 4.49 -1.38 6.58
CA PRO A 45 3.60 -1.94 5.58
C PRO A 45 4.31 -1.91 4.23
N ARG A 46 4.14 -2.97 3.42
CA ARG A 46 4.58 -2.92 2.02
C ARG A 46 3.67 -1.94 1.30
N TRP A 47 3.98 -0.63 1.44
CA TRP A 47 3.15 0.45 0.96
C TRP A 47 3.01 0.43 -0.56
N ARG A 48 4.06 0.04 -1.27
CA ARG A 48 4.06 -0.03 -2.73
C ARG A 48 2.93 -0.92 -3.29
N PRO A 49 2.80 -2.21 -2.92
CA PRO A 49 1.70 -3.03 -3.41
C PRO A 49 0.33 -2.57 -2.89
N ARG A 50 0.23 -2.04 -1.65
CA ARG A 50 -1.03 -1.48 -1.14
C ARG A 50 -1.52 -0.28 -1.97
N PHE A 51 -0.65 0.71 -2.18
CA PHE A 51 -0.99 1.89 -2.99
C PHE A 51 -1.22 1.54 -4.44
N ARG A 52 -0.53 0.53 -4.99
CA ARG A 52 -0.82 0.06 -6.35
C ARG A 52 -2.24 -0.50 -6.46
N ILE A 53 -2.68 -1.31 -5.49
CA ILE A 53 -4.05 -1.84 -5.44
C ILE A 53 -5.07 -0.70 -5.30
N LEU A 54 -4.87 0.23 -4.37
CA LEU A 54 -5.77 1.37 -4.17
C LEU A 54 -5.86 2.27 -5.41
N LEU A 55 -4.71 2.58 -6.02
CA LEU A 55 -4.67 3.43 -7.20
C LEU A 55 -5.37 2.77 -8.38
N ARG A 56 -5.05 1.51 -8.68
CA ARG A 56 -5.67 0.82 -9.82
C ARG A 56 -7.18 0.64 -9.64
N THR A 57 -7.64 0.33 -8.43
CA THR A 57 -9.08 0.22 -8.16
C THR A 57 -9.80 1.55 -8.36
N LEU A 58 -9.23 2.67 -7.90
CA LEU A 58 -9.75 4.01 -8.16
C LEU A 58 -9.73 4.38 -9.64
N GLU A 59 -8.66 4.05 -10.36
CA GLU A 59 -8.56 4.28 -11.80
C GLU A 59 -9.65 3.54 -12.56
N VAL A 60 -9.86 2.25 -12.26
CA VAL A 60 -10.94 1.46 -12.89
C VAL A 60 -12.30 2.10 -12.61
N MET A 61 -12.59 2.48 -11.36
CA MET A 61 -13.85 3.14 -11.00
C MET A 61 -14.09 4.42 -11.82
N ARG A 62 -13.04 5.18 -12.13
CA ARG A 62 -13.12 6.37 -12.98
C ARG A 62 -13.22 6.04 -14.47
N GLU A 63 -12.52 5.00 -14.93
CA GLU A 63 -12.54 4.55 -16.33
C GLU A 63 -13.95 4.09 -16.75
N VAL A 64 -14.73 3.53 -15.82
CA VAL A 64 -16.01 2.88 -16.13
C VAL A 64 -17.23 3.60 -15.58
N GLU A 65 -17.07 4.83 -15.07
CA GLU A 65 -18.14 5.59 -14.39
C GLU A 65 -19.43 5.68 -15.21
N ASP A 66 -19.31 5.94 -16.52
CA ASP A 66 -20.43 6.02 -17.47
C ASP A 66 -20.47 4.84 -18.46
N ALA A 67 -19.72 3.76 -18.19
CA ALA A 67 -19.61 2.64 -19.12
C ALA A 67 -20.78 1.65 -18.98
N PRO A 68 -21.14 0.92 -20.07
CA PRO A 68 -22.09 -0.18 -19.97
C PRO A 68 -21.64 -1.25 -18.96
N PRO A 69 -22.57 -1.94 -18.26
CA PRO A 69 -22.25 -2.91 -17.22
C PRO A 69 -21.25 -3.99 -17.65
N LEU A 70 -21.39 -4.50 -18.88
CA LEU A 70 -20.48 -5.50 -19.44
C LEU A 70 -19.05 -4.95 -19.64
N VAL A 71 -18.91 -3.68 -20.04
CA VAL A 71 -17.60 -3.03 -20.21
C VAL A 71 -16.95 -2.83 -18.84
N ALA A 72 -17.73 -2.43 -17.83
CA ALA A 72 -17.27 -2.32 -16.45
C ALA A 72 -16.77 -3.67 -15.89
N ALA A 73 -17.51 -4.75 -16.16
CA ALA A 73 -17.11 -6.10 -15.77
C ALA A 73 -15.79 -6.55 -16.44
N VAL A 74 -15.59 -6.25 -17.73
CA VAL A 74 -14.34 -6.56 -18.43
C VAL A 74 -13.16 -5.78 -17.84
N ALA A 75 -13.35 -4.49 -17.52
CA ALA A 75 -12.32 -3.68 -16.87
C ALA A 75 -11.95 -4.23 -15.49
N ALA A 76 -12.95 -4.64 -14.70
CA ALA A 76 -12.75 -5.29 -13.41
C ALA A 76 -11.97 -6.61 -13.53
N ALA A 77 -12.31 -7.46 -14.50
CA ALA A 77 -11.59 -8.71 -14.75
C ALA A 77 -10.10 -8.45 -15.00
N ARG A 78 -9.80 -7.51 -15.92
CA ARG A 78 -8.42 -7.12 -16.25
C ARG A 78 -7.67 -6.56 -15.05
N ALA A 79 -8.33 -5.74 -14.24
CA ALA A 79 -7.73 -5.18 -13.03
C ALA A 79 -7.39 -6.25 -11.98
N LEU A 80 -8.27 -7.24 -11.79
CA LEU A 80 -8.02 -8.35 -10.86
C LEU A 80 -6.85 -9.23 -11.31
N GLU A 81 -6.72 -9.48 -12.62
CA GLU A 81 -5.56 -10.16 -13.19
C GLU A 81 -4.27 -9.36 -12.97
N GLU A 82 -4.30 -8.05 -13.25
CA GLU A 82 -3.14 -7.17 -13.09
C GLU A 82 -2.67 -7.08 -11.63
N LEU A 83 -3.62 -7.01 -10.68
CA LEU A 83 -3.34 -6.84 -9.26
C LEU A 83 -2.96 -8.14 -8.55
N GLY A 84 -3.19 -9.31 -9.17
CA GLY A 84 -2.90 -10.63 -8.59
C GLY A 84 -1.52 -10.75 -7.93
N PRO A 85 -0.42 -10.31 -8.56
CA PRO A 85 0.92 -10.33 -7.97
C PRO A 85 1.08 -9.49 -6.70
N ASP A 86 0.27 -8.44 -6.52
CA ASP A 86 0.36 -7.48 -5.41
C ASP A 86 -0.48 -7.88 -4.19
N LEU A 87 -1.49 -8.75 -4.34
CA LEU A 87 -2.41 -9.13 -3.26
C LEU A 87 -1.71 -9.75 -2.04
N ARG A 88 -0.87 -10.77 -2.27
CA ARG A 88 -0.14 -11.45 -1.19
C ARG A 88 0.89 -10.53 -0.53
N PRO A 89 1.75 -9.80 -1.27
CA PRO A 89 2.65 -8.80 -0.67
C PRO A 89 1.93 -7.72 0.14
N ALA A 90 0.70 -7.35 -0.21
CA ALA A 90 -0.06 -6.32 0.48
C ALA A 90 -0.77 -6.79 1.74
N ASP A 91 -0.84 -8.11 2.01
CA ASP A 91 -1.77 -8.71 2.98
C ASP A 91 -3.23 -8.31 2.66
N ALA A 92 -3.59 -8.31 1.37
CA ALA A 92 -4.92 -7.96 0.90
C ALA A 92 -5.88 -9.16 1.00
N LYS A 93 -7.18 -8.86 1.14
CA LYS A 93 -8.24 -9.85 0.94
C LYS A 93 -8.11 -10.46 -0.46
N ALA A 94 -8.32 -11.77 -0.58
CA ALA A 94 -8.28 -12.47 -1.86
C ALA A 94 -9.28 -11.83 -2.84
N ALA A 95 -8.90 -11.78 -4.12
CA ALA A 95 -9.79 -11.33 -5.20
C ALA A 95 -11.11 -12.12 -5.18
N PRO A 96 -12.24 -11.47 -5.51
CA PRO A 96 -13.54 -12.13 -5.56
C PRO A 96 -13.49 -13.28 -6.57
N ARG A 97 -14.07 -14.43 -6.18
CA ARG A 97 -14.17 -15.62 -7.02
C ARG A 97 -15.64 -15.98 -7.20
N GLY A 98 -16.01 -16.44 -8.39
CA GLY A 98 -17.34 -17.00 -8.67
C GLY A 98 -18.34 -16.02 -9.31
N ALA A 99 -18.09 -14.71 -9.25
CA ALA A 99 -18.87 -13.75 -10.02
C ALA A 99 -18.42 -13.73 -11.49
N THR A 100 -19.37 -13.68 -12.41
CA THR A 100 -19.12 -13.66 -13.86
C THR A 100 -20.09 -12.71 -14.54
N GLY A 101 -19.79 -12.31 -15.78
CA GLY A 101 -20.62 -11.34 -16.50
C GLY A 101 -20.73 -10.01 -15.75
N GLU A 102 -21.89 -9.37 -15.80
CA GLU A 102 -22.11 -8.04 -15.24
C GLU A 102 -21.96 -8.00 -13.69
N GLU A 103 -22.23 -9.11 -13.00
CA GLU A 103 -22.09 -9.23 -11.54
C GLU A 103 -20.64 -9.09 -11.05
N LEU A 104 -19.67 -9.31 -11.95
CA LEU A 104 -18.26 -9.17 -11.62
C LEU A 104 -17.91 -7.74 -11.22
N TRP A 105 -18.59 -6.74 -11.81
CA TRP A 105 -18.36 -5.34 -11.48
C TRP A 105 -18.74 -5.03 -10.04
N GLU A 106 -19.93 -5.44 -9.60
CA GLU A 106 -20.37 -5.25 -8.22
C GLU A 106 -19.45 -5.98 -7.23
N SER A 107 -19.07 -7.21 -7.56
CA SER A 107 -18.16 -8.00 -6.74
C SER A 107 -16.78 -7.34 -6.60
N PHE A 108 -16.27 -6.74 -7.69
CA PHE A 108 -15.03 -5.98 -7.68
C PHE A 108 -15.15 -4.71 -6.82
N ARG A 109 -16.23 -3.94 -6.96
CA ARG A 109 -16.45 -2.73 -6.17
C ARG A 109 -16.50 -3.03 -4.67
N GLY A 110 -17.30 -4.02 -4.27
CA GLY A 110 -17.40 -4.45 -2.89
C GLY A 110 -16.05 -4.91 -2.35
N TRP A 111 -15.32 -5.73 -3.11
CA TRP A 111 -13.98 -6.15 -2.73
C TRP A 111 -12.99 -4.99 -2.57
N ALA A 112 -13.02 -4.00 -3.47
CA ALA A 112 -12.12 -2.84 -3.39
C ALA A 112 -12.38 -2.00 -2.12
N ILE A 113 -13.65 -1.81 -1.76
CA ILE A 113 -14.06 -1.12 -0.53
C ILE A 113 -13.59 -1.91 0.69
N ASP A 114 -13.87 -3.22 0.75
CA ASP A 114 -13.43 -4.09 1.85
C ASP A 114 -11.92 -4.02 2.09
N VAL A 115 -11.13 -4.00 1.01
CA VAL A 115 -9.66 -3.88 1.07
C VAL A 115 -9.25 -2.53 1.64
N ALA A 116 -9.88 -1.43 1.19
CA ALA A 116 -9.59 -0.10 1.68
C ALA A 116 -9.93 0.06 3.17
N GLU A 117 -11.10 -0.41 3.60
CA GLU A 117 -11.54 -0.37 5.01
C GLU A 117 -10.62 -1.19 5.93
N ALA A 118 -10.20 -2.37 5.48
CA ALA A 118 -9.28 -3.23 6.22
C ALA A 118 -7.90 -2.57 6.44
N TRP A 119 -7.50 -1.64 5.56
CA TRP A 119 -6.24 -0.89 5.71
C TRP A 119 -6.41 0.47 6.40
N ALA A 120 -7.61 1.04 6.40
CA ALA A 120 -7.91 2.27 7.12
C ALA A 120 -8.04 2.05 8.64
N THR A 121 -8.48 0.85 9.05
CA THR A 121 -8.66 0.52 10.47
C THR A 121 -7.32 0.13 11.11
N PRO A 122 -6.88 0.81 12.19
CA PRO A 122 -5.67 0.40 12.92
C PRO A 122 -5.90 -0.99 13.56
N ARG A 123 -4.96 -1.92 13.33
CA ARG A 123 -4.87 -3.18 14.08
C ARG A 123 -4.15 -2.98 15.41
#